data_AF-A0A1F6X8U5-F1
#
_entry.id   AF-A0A1F6X8U5-F1
#
_cell.length_a   1.000
_cell.length_b   1.000
_cell.length_c   1.000
_cell.angle_alpha   90.00
_cell.angle_beta   90.00
_cell.angle_gamma   90.00
#
_symmetry.space_group_name_H-M   'P 1'
#
loop_
_entity.id
_entity.type
_entity.pdbx_description
1 polymer ?
#
loop_
_entity_poly.entity_id
_entity_poly.type
_entity_poly.pdbx_seq_one_letter_code
_entity_poly.pdbx_strand_id
1 'polypeptide(L)'
;MNEKKTLITHNGSFHTDDIFACAALSLMLESENTDFEIVRTRDEEMIVKADYVFDVGGIYDAEQNRFDHHQPGGAGKRSNGIEYSSLGLVWNKFGEKLAGSVRAREVIEKRLCAPIDAWDNGFDLVINKNEIKPYYIQNIFFSMYPTWKEESLNIDKMFFKCVEMAKVILAREIIQVQDMLEAERAVISAYNNAKDKRIIILDKNYPFEYILFNFPEPLFGVYPRKTGDNWGLKTIKAD
;
A
#
# COMPACT_ATOMS: atom_id res chain seq x y z
N MET A 1 -22.66 -7.80 -21.62
CA MET A 1 -22.00 -6.73 -20.86
C MET A 1 -21.77 -7.28 -19.48
N ASN A 2 -20.54 -7.22 -18.95
CA ASN A 2 -20.34 -7.60 -17.56
C ASN A 2 -21.19 -6.68 -16.68
N GLU A 3 -21.84 -7.24 -15.67
CA GLU A 3 -22.65 -6.46 -14.73
C GLU A 3 -21.73 -5.49 -13.97
N LYS A 4 -22.08 -4.20 -14.01
CA LYS A 4 -21.31 -3.14 -13.37
C LYS A 4 -21.36 -3.32 -11.85
N LYS A 5 -20.20 -3.41 -11.21
CA LYS A 5 -20.07 -3.59 -9.76
C LYS A 5 -20.26 -2.29 -8.98
N THR A 6 -20.85 -2.36 -7.79
CA THR A 6 -21.03 -1.19 -6.93
C THR A 6 -20.12 -1.26 -5.69
N LEU A 7 -19.32 -0.21 -5.50
CA LEU A 7 -18.43 0.01 -4.37
C LEU A 7 -19.04 1.11 -3.49
N ILE A 8 -19.36 0.81 -2.24
CA ILE A 8 -19.95 1.77 -1.31
C ILE A 8 -19.01 2.09 -0.15
N THR A 9 -18.91 3.38 0.14
CA THR A 9 -18.33 3.91 1.37
C THR A 9 -19.17 5.08 1.88
N HIS A 10 -18.83 5.62 3.05
CA HIS A 10 -19.59 6.70 3.63
C HIS A 10 -19.42 8.04 2.86
N ASN A 11 -20.39 8.93 3.00
CA ASN A 11 -20.39 10.29 2.45
C ASN A 11 -19.99 11.36 3.48
N GLY A 12 -19.22 10.97 4.51
CA GLY A 12 -18.69 11.90 5.50
C GLY A 12 -17.37 12.53 5.09
N SER A 13 -16.64 12.99 6.10
CA SER A 13 -15.22 13.20 6.02
C SER A 13 -14.52 11.93 5.51
N PHE A 14 -13.84 11.99 4.37
CA PHE A 14 -12.94 10.92 3.92
C PHE A 14 -11.63 10.84 4.74
N HIS A 15 -11.21 9.63 5.02
CA HIS A 15 -9.97 9.33 5.72
C HIS A 15 -8.95 8.76 4.74
N THR A 16 -7.82 8.27 5.25
CA THR A 16 -6.80 7.73 4.34
C THR A 16 -7.07 6.27 4.02
N ASP A 17 -7.69 5.55 4.95
CA ASP A 17 -8.00 4.15 4.79
C ASP A 17 -9.17 3.93 3.81
N ASP A 18 -10.25 4.71 3.85
CA ASP A 18 -11.35 4.64 2.88
C ASP A 18 -10.89 5.02 1.46
N ILE A 19 -10.02 6.04 1.33
CA ILE A 19 -9.38 6.41 0.06
C ILE A 19 -8.57 5.24 -0.50
N PHE A 20 -7.69 4.63 0.30
CA PHE A 20 -6.84 3.54 -0.18
C PHE A 20 -7.58 2.21 -0.34
N ALA A 21 -8.61 1.94 0.47
CA ALA A 21 -9.51 0.81 0.29
C ALA A 21 -10.22 0.91 -1.07
N CYS A 22 -10.75 2.10 -1.38
CA CYS A 22 -11.35 2.41 -2.67
C CYS A 22 -10.35 2.22 -3.82
N ALA A 23 -9.12 2.72 -3.67
CA ALA A 23 -8.07 2.57 -4.67
C ALA A 23 -7.68 1.09 -4.90
N ALA A 24 -7.54 0.29 -3.85
CA ALA A 24 -7.21 -1.12 -3.95
C ALA A 24 -8.31 -1.93 -4.64
N LEU A 25 -9.59 -1.71 -4.27
CA LEU A 25 -10.73 -2.34 -4.93
C LEU A 25 -10.85 -1.93 -6.40
N SER A 26 -10.63 -0.64 -6.69
CA SER A 26 -10.63 -0.11 -8.06
C SER A 26 -9.57 -0.80 -8.93
N LEU A 27 -8.31 -0.84 -8.47
CA LEU A 27 -7.21 -1.50 -9.20
C LEU A 27 -7.49 -3.00 -9.40
N MET A 28 -8.10 -3.66 -8.41
CA MET A 28 -8.45 -5.07 -8.50
C MET A 28 -9.49 -5.31 -9.61
N LEU A 29 -10.57 -4.54 -9.63
CA LEU A 29 -11.62 -4.67 -10.66
C LEU A 29 -11.13 -4.25 -12.04
N GLU A 30 -10.30 -3.21 -12.14
CA GLU A 30 -9.63 -2.81 -13.38
C GLU A 30 -8.75 -3.94 -13.94
N SER A 31 -7.99 -4.63 -13.08
CA SER A 31 -7.16 -5.77 -13.49
C SER A 31 -7.97 -6.97 -14.00
N GLU A 32 -9.23 -7.08 -13.58
CA GLU A 32 -10.18 -8.09 -14.03
C GLU A 32 -11.00 -7.64 -15.25
N ASN A 33 -10.78 -6.42 -15.75
CA ASN A 33 -11.59 -5.80 -16.79
C ASN A 33 -13.10 -5.81 -16.43
N THR A 34 -13.39 -5.49 -15.16
CA THR A 34 -14.74 -5.40 -14.61
C THR A 34 -15.12 -3.94 -14.42
N ASP A 35 -16.24 -3.53 -15.03
CA ASP A 35 -16.79 -2.18 -14.85
C ASP A 35 -17.33 -2.01 -13.43
N PHE A 36 -17.16 -0.82 -12.85
CA PHE A 36 -17.68 -0.52 -11.53
C PHE A 36 -18.08 0.95 -11.36
N GLU A 37 -18.80 1.24 -10.29
CA GLU A 37 -19.05 2.57 -9.77
C GLU A 37 -18.76 2.65 -8.28
N ILE A 38 -18.27 3.81 -7.87
CA ILE A 38 -18.06 4.15 -6.48
C ILE A 38 -19.17 5.10 -6.06
N VAL A 39 -19.90 4.75 -5.02
CA VAL A 39 -21.00 5.53 -4.47
C VAL A 39 -20.68 5.86 -3.01
N ARG A 40 -20.73 7.16 -2.67
CA ARG A 40 -20.58 7.62 -1.29
C ARG A 40 -21.96 7.82 -0.69
N THR A 41 -22.35 7.01 0.28
CA THR A 41 -23.68 7.06 0.91
C THR A 41 -23.68 6.44 2.31
N ARG A 42 -24.72 6.73 3.09
CA ARG A 42 -25.07 6.00 4.33
C ARG A 42 -26.47 5.38 4.24
N ASP A 43 -27.02 5.30 3.04
CA ASP A 43 -28.30 4.65 2.79
C ASP A 43 -28.17 3.13 2.97
N GLU A 44 -28.87 2.59 3.96
CA GLU A 44 -28.81 1.17 4.32
C GLU A 44 -29.28 0.25 3.20
N GLU A 45 -30.29 0.66 2.42
CA GLU A 45 -30.79 -0.16 1.31
C GLU A 45 -29.76 -0.28 0.19
N MET A 46 -29.03 0.81 -0.09
CA MET A 46 -27.92 0.78 -1.06
C MET A 46 -26.77 -0.08 -0.54
N ILE A 47 -26.39 0.09 0.73
CA ILE A 47 -25.30 -0.67 1.38
C ILE A 47 -25.55 -2.18 1.32
N VAL A 48 -26.76 -2.62 1.64
CA VAL A 48 -27.12 -4.04 1.63
C VAL A 48 -26.97 -4.65 0.23
N LYS A 49 -27.31 -3.89 -0.82
CA LYS A 49 -27.31 -4.38 -2.21
C LYS A 49 -25.95 -4.30 -2.91
N ALA A 50 -24.97 -3.57 -2.36
CA ALA A 50 -23.69 -3.35 -3.01
C ALA A 50 -22.80 -4.59 -3.06
N ASP A 51 -21.96 -4.68 -4.10
CA ASP A 51 -21.00 -5.76 -4.27
C ASP A 51 -19.83 -5.66 -3.28
N TYR A 52 -19.40 -4.44 -2.97
CA TYR A 52 -18.31 -4.15 -2.05
C TYR A 52 -18.70 -2.99 -1.14
N VAL A 53 -18.51 -3.14 0.17
CA VAL A 53 -18.76 -2.08 1.15
C VAL A 53 -17.55 -1.94 2.04
N PHE A 54 -17.08 -0.73 2.27
CA PHE A 54 -15.92 -0.43 3.10
C PHE A 54 -16.12 0.88 3.85
N ASP A 55 -15.63 0.94 5.08
CA ASP A 55 -15.73 2.10 5.97
C ASP A 55 -17.17 2.57 6.28
N VAL A 56 -18.14 1.68 6.08
CA VAL A 56 -19.55 1.93 6.36
C VAL A 56 -20.31 0.61 6.50
N GLY A 57 -21.44 0.66 7.22
CA GLY A 57 -22.35 -0.47 7.38
C GLY A 57 -22.18 -1.26 8.67
N GLY A 58 -21.11 -1.01 9.44
CA GLY A 58 -20.86 -1.59 10.76
C GLY A 58 -20.63 -3.10 10.74
N ILE A 59 -20.11 -3.64 9.63
CA ILE A 59 -19.93 -5.08 9.44
C ILE A 59 -18.56 -5.35 8.78
N TYR A 60 -17.79 -6.23 9.41
CA TYR A 60 -16.70 -6.96 8.77
C TYR A 60 -17.14 -8.38 8.42
N ASP A 61 -17.19 -8.67 7.13
CA ASP A 61 -17.36 -10.02 6.58
C ASP A 61 -16.60 -10.09 5.25
N ALA A 62 -15.42 -10.72 5.29
CA ALA A 62 -14.56 -10.85 4.13
C ALA A 62 -15.24 -11.65 3.00
N GLU A 63 -16.05 -12.67 3.29
CA GLU A 63 -16.72 -13.49 2.26
C GLU A 63 -17.78 -12.69 1.52
N GLN A 64 -18.49 -11.81 2.24
CA GLN A 64 -19.51 -10.92 1.67
C GLN A 64 -18.96 -9.55 1.21
N ASN A 65 -17.64 -9.38 1.15
CA ASN A 65 -17.00 -8.11 0.78
C ASN A 65 -17.48 -6.90 1.61
N ARG A 66 -17.61 -7.10 2.92
CA ARG A 66 -17.91 -6.04 3.90
C ARG A 66 -16.66 -5.78 4.71
N PHE A 67 -16.13 -4.57 4.62
CA PHE A 67 -14.82 -4.18 5.16
C PHE A 67 -14.95 -2.94 6.03
N ASP A 68 -15.85 -2.98 7.02
CA ASP A 68 -15.93 -1.95 8.05
C ASP A 68 -15.20 -2.41 9.33
N HIS A 69 -14.69 -1.45 10.10
CA HIS A 69 -14.03 -1.68 11.39
C HIS A 69 -14.73 -0.97 12.56
N HIS A 70 -15.78 -0.19 12.30
CA HIS A 70 -16.48 0.61 13.30
C HIS A 70 -17.42 -0.18 14.23
N GLN A 71 -17.64 -1.48 13.98
CA GLN A 71 -18.48 -2.31 14.83
C GLN A 71 -17.93 -2.44 16.27
N PRO A 72 -18.80 -2.68 17.27
CA PRO A 72 -18.35 -3.01 18.62
C PRO A 72 -17.36 -4.19 18.61
N GLY A 73 -16.16 -3.98 19.16
CA GLY A 73 -15.08 -4.98 19.17
C GLY A 73 -14.13 -4.92 17.97
N GLY A 74 -14.36 -4.01 17.01
CA GLY A 74 -13.50 -3.78 15.85
C GLY A 74 -13.52 -4.90 14.81
N ALA A 75 -12.59 -4.87 13.85
CA ALA A 75 -12.42 -5.90 12.83
C ALA A 75 -11.24 -6.84 13.11
N GLY A 76 -10.82 -6.92 14.37
CA GLY A 76 -9.63 -7.65 14.80
C GLY A 76 -8.33 -6.87 14.61
N LYS A 77 -7.21 -7.55 14.87
CA LYS A 77 -5.88 -6.95 14.87
C LYS A 77 -4.82 -7.92 14.39
N ARG A 78 -3.72 -7.35 13.90
CA ARG A 78 -2.50 -8.07 13.52
C ARG A 78 -1.80 -8.64 14.76
N SER A 79 -0.85 -9.56 14.54
CA SER A 79 -0.01 -10.11 15.61
C SER A 79 0.85 -9.07 16.35
N ASN A 80 1.16 -7.95 15.69
CA ASN A 80 1.87 -6.82 16.30
C ASN A 80 0.96 -5.88 17.10
N GLY A 81 -0.35 -6.18 17.20
CA GLY A 81 -1.31 -5.42 17.99
C GLY A 81 -2.00 -4.27 17.25
N ILE A 82 -1.58 -3.93 16.03
CA ILE A 82 -2.23 -2.88 15.23
C ILE A 82 -3.58 -3.40 14.73
N GLU A 83 -4.65 -2.69 15.09
CA GLU A 83 -6.02 -2.95 14.64
C GLU A 83 -6.15 -2.75 13.12
N TYR A 84 -7.07 -3.48 12.51
CA TYR A 84 -7.38 -3.27 11.09
C TYR A 84 -8.34 -2.10 10.93
N SER A 85 -8.10 -1.24 9.94
CA SER A 85 -9.12 -0.35 9.37
C SER A 85 -9.51 -0.83 7.97
N SER A 86 -10.38 -0.09 7.28
CA SER A 86 -10.99 -0.53 6.02
C SER A 86 -9.96 -0.93 4.95
N LEU A 87 -8.84 -0.19 4.83
CA LEU A 87 -7.73 -0.53 3.94
C LEU A 87 -7.12 -1.89 4.26
N GLY A 88 -6.70 -2.12 5.51
CA GLY A 88 -6.09 -3.38 5.89
C GLY A 88 -7.01 -4.58 5.70
N LEU A 89 -8.31 -4.44 5.90
CA LEU A 89 -9.28 -5.51 5.66
C LEU A 89 -9.39 -5.85 4.16
N VAL A 90 -9.48 -4.83 3.30
CA VAL A 90 -9.46 -4.99 1.84
C VAL A 90 -8.14 -5.63 1.39
N TRP A 91 -7.01 -5.14 1.89
CA TRP A 91 -5.69 -5.65 1.53
C TRP A 91 -5.45 -7.06 2.03
N ASN A 92 -6.00 -7.44 3.17
CA ASN A 92 -5.92 -8.80 3.68
C ASN A 92 -6.59 -9.80 2.73
N LYS A 93 -7.73 -9.43 2.12
CA LYS A 93 -8.43 -10.29 1.14
C LYS A 93 -7.80 -10.25 -0.25
N PHE A 94 -7.53 -9.06 -0.79
CA PHE A 94 -7.19 -8.89 -2.20
C PHE A 94 -5.72 -8.54 -2.46
N GLY A 95 -4.94 -8.23 -1.42
CA GLY A 95 -3.58 -7.74 -1.55
C GLY A 95 -2.62 -8.75 -2.17
N GLU A 96 -2.82 -10.07 -1.98
CA GLU A 96 -1.99 -11.08 -2.66
C GLU A 96 -2.18 -11.03 -4.17
N LYS A 97 -3.43 -10.96 -4.62
CA LYS A 97 -3.79 -10.87 -6.03
C LYS A 97 -3.22 -9.60 -6.66
N LEU A 98 -3.38 -8.46 -5.99
CA LEU A 98 -2.85 -7.17 -6.44
C LEU A 98 -1.32 -7.15 -6.47
N ALA A 99 -0.67 -7.68 -5.43
CA ALA A 99 0.78 -7.66 -5.30
C ALA A 99 1.48 -8.75 -6.12
N GLY A 100 0.75 -9.75 -6.62
CA GLY A 100 1.26 -10.85 -7.45
C GLY A 100 2.03 -11.93 -6.68
N SER A 101 2.20 -11.80 -5.36
CA SER A 101 2.76 -12.87 -4.50
C SER A 101 2.48 -12.59 -3.02
N VAL A 102 2.47 -13.65 -2.21
CA VAL A 102 2.36 -13.56 -0.74
C VAL A 102 3.43 -12.62 -0.16
N ARG A 103 4.67 -12.75 -0.61
CA ARG A 103 5.79 -11.94 -0.10
C ARG A 103 5.62 -10.46 -0.45
N ALA A 104 5.17 -10.14 -1.66
CA ALA A 104 4.92 -8.76 -2.05
C ALA A 104 3.77 -8.15 -1.22
N ARG A 105 2.68 -8.91 -1.01
CA ARG A 105 1.58 -8.50 -0.13
C ARG A 105 2.07 -8.15 1.26
N GLU A 106 2.90 -9.00 1.87
CA GLU A 106 3.42 -8.80 3.23
C GLU A 106 4.34 -7.57 3.36
N VAL A 107 5.13 -7.28 2.33
CA VAL A 107 5.99 -6.08 2.33
C VAL A 107 5.14 -4.81 2.24
N ILE A 108 4.15 -4.78 1.34
CA ILE A 108 3.25 -3.63 1.16
C ILE A 108 2.37 -3.45 2.40
N GLU A 109 1.88 -4.55 2.97
CA GLU A 109 1.11 -4.57 4.22
C GLU A 109 1.86 -3.81 5.34
N LYS A 110 3.16 -4.06 5.49
CA LYS A 110 3.99 -3.40 6.50
C LYS A 110 4.38 -1.97 6.15
N ARG A 111 4.54 -1.66 4.86
CA ARG A 111 5.02 -0.35 4.38
C ARG A 111 3.90 0.69 4.25
N LEU A 112 2.68 0.25 3.95
CA LEU A 112 1.58 1.12 3.56
C LEU A 112 0.32 0.88 4.41
N CYS A 113 -0.20 -0.36 4.42
CA CYS A 113 -1.50 -0.65 5.02
C CYS A 113 -1.48 -0.51 6.55
N ALA A 114 -0.60 -1.23 7.24
CA ALA A 114 -0.53 -1.17 8.71
C ALA A 114 -0.23 0.24 9.25
N PRO A 115 0.62 1.08 8.62
CA PRO A 115 0.76 2.49 9.02
C PRO A 115 -0.49 3.34 8.85
N ILE A 116 -1.28 3.11 7.79
CA ILE A 116 -2.54 3.81 7.57
C ILE A 116 -3.57 3.37 8.61
N ASP A 117 -3.74 2.07 8.79
CA ASP A 117 -4.66 1.50 9.79
C ASP A 117 -4.30 1.93 11.22
N ALA A 118 -3.01 2.02 11.54
CA ALA A 118 -2.57 2.49 12.85
C ALA A 118 -3.04 3.93 13.09
N TRP A 119 -2.84 4.83 12.12
CA TRP A 119 -3.31 6.21 12.24
C TRP A 119 -4.82 6.28 12.42
N ASP A 120 -5.55 5.52 11.61
CA ASP A 120 -7.01 5.56 11.57
C ASP A 120 -7.64 5.07 12.89
N ASN A 121 -7.05 4.02 13.49
CA ASN A 121 -7.43 3.53 14.81
C ASN A 121 -6.78 4.32 15.97
N GLY A 122 -6.15 5.48 15.70
CA GLY A 122 -5.56 6.33 16.75
C GLY A 122 -4.32 5.74 17.44
N PHE A 123 -3.63 4.82 16.79
CA PHE A 123 -2.40 4.18 17.28
C PHE A 123 -1.15 4.90 16.77
N ASP A 124 -0.42 5.55 17.68
CA ASP A 124 0.81 6.25 17.36
C ASP A 124 1.98 5.29 17.08
N LEU A 125 2.54 5.35 15.87
CA LEU A 125 3.73 4.58 15.48
C LEU A 125 5.06 5.26 15.83
N VAL A 126 5.03 6.55 16.16
CA VAL A 126 6.23 7.32 16.48
C VAL A 126 5.98 8.25 17.66
N ILE A 127 7.04 8.52 18.42
CA ILE A 127 7.04 9.51 19.49
C ILE A 127 7.56 10.82 18.92
N ASN A 128 6.73 11.87 18.96
CA ASN A 128 7.10 13.20 18.49
C ASN A 128 8.15 13.85 19.42
N LYS A 129 9.09 14.60 18.84
CA LYS A 129 10.13 15.34 19.58
C LYS A 129 10.03 16.83 19.27
N ASN A 130 10.34 17.68 20.25
CA ASN A 130 10.36 19.14 20.12
C ASN A 130 9.05 19.74 19.59
N GLU A 131 7.89 19.14 19.92
CA GLU A 131 6.57 19.58 19.45
C GLU A 131 6.39 19.54 17.91
N ILE A 132 7.31 18.89 17.19
CA ILE A 132 7.25 18.71 15.74
C ILE A 132 6.70 17.32 15.43
N LYS A 133 5.69 17.27 14.56
CA LYS A 133 5.12 16.04 14.03
C LYS A 133 5.61 15.80 12.60
N PRO A 134 5.93 14.56 12.20
CA PRO A 134 6.13 14.24 10.80
C PRO A 134 4.87 14.58 9.99
N TYR A 135 5.07 14.97 8.73
CA TYR A 135 3.98 15.21 7.80
C TYR A 135 3.71 13.91 7.01
N TYR A 136 2.59 13.27 7.30
CA TYR A 136 2.23 11.96 6.76
C TYR A 136 1.33 12.08 5.53
N ILE A 137 1.11 10.95 4.84
CA ILE A 137 0.17 10.88 3.71
C ILE A 137 -1.26 11.27 4.10
N GLN A 138 -1.65 10.98 5.35
CA GLN A 138 -2.93 11.41 5.92
C GLN A 138 -3.06 12.93 5.92
N ASN A 139 -1.96 13.66 6.13
CA ASN A 139 -1.98 15.12 6.07
C ASN A 139 -2.13 15.64 4.64
N ILE A 140 -1.62 14.92 3.63
CA ILE A 140 -1.84 15.24 2.21
C ILE A 140 -3.33 15.16 1.90
N PHE A 141 -4.00 14.04 2.22
CA PHE A 141 -5.43 13.92 1.95
C PHE A 141 -6.28 14.87 2.80
N PHE A 142 -5.92 15.08 4.07
CA PHE A 142 -6.57 16.10 4.88
C PHE A 142 -6.47 17.51 4.26
N SER A 143 -5.35 17.84 3.62
CA SER A 143 -5.18 19.14 2.94
C SER A 143 -6.08 19.32 1.71
N MET A 144 -6.69 18.24 1.20
CA MET A 144 -7.60 18.25 0.05
C MET A 144 -9.05 18.54 0.45
N TYR A 145 -9.35 18.65 1.74
CA TYR A 145 -10.67 19.04 2.20
C TYR A 145 -11.01 20.47 1.83
N PRO A 146 -12.25 20.72 1.37
CA PRO A 146 -12.77 22.08 1.30
C PRO A 146 -12.69 22.74 2.68
N THR A 147 -12.07 23.91 2.74
CA THR A 147 -12.15 24.75 3.94
C THR A 147 -13.54 25.40 4.05
N TRP A 148 -13.84 25.97 5.21
CA TRP A 148 -15.12 26.67 5.46
C TRP A 148 -15.37 27.86 4.52
N LYS A 149 -14.36 28.35 3.79
CA LYS A 149 -14.48 29.45 2.82
C LYS A 149 -14.59 28.98 1.37
N GLU A 150 -14.47 27.69 1.10
CA GLU A 150 -14.46 27.13 -0.27
C GLU A 150 -15.80 26.49 -0.62
N GLU A 151 -16.88 27.28 -0.55
CA GLU A 151 -18.26 26.80 -0.79
C GLU A 151 -18.48 26.18 -2.18
N SER A 152 -17.61 26.50 -3.14
CA SER A 152 -17.67 25.95 -4.50
C SER A 152 -17.02 24.57 -4.66
N LEU A 153 -16.23 24.11 -3.69
CA LEU A 153 -15.59 22.81 -3.73
C LEU A 153 -16.53 21.73 -3.17
N ASN A 154 -16.77 20.71 -3.99
CA ASN A 154 -17.55 19.55 -3.59
C ASN A 154 -16.63 18.48 -2.98
N ILE A 155 -16.96 18.03 -1.76
CA ILE A 155 -16.16 17.05 -1.01
C ILE A 155 -16.02 15.71 -1.73
N ASP A 156 -17.05 15.24 -2.45
CA ASP A 156 -16.97 13.99 -3.20
C ASP A 156 -16.02 14.11 -4.40
N LYS A 157 -16.02 15.26 -5.09
CA LYS A 157 -15.02 15.53 -6.13
C LYS A 157 -13.59 15.49 -5.57
N MET A 158 -13.38 15.99 -4.36
CA MET A 158 -12.06 15.93 -3.71
C MET A 158 -11.71 14.51 -3.29
N PHE A 159 -12.67 13.74 -2.78
CA PHE A 159 -12.49 12.31 -2.51
C PHE A 159 -12.04 11.56 -3.75
N PHE A 160 -12.75 11.67 -4.88
CA PHE A 160 -12.38 10.99 -6.11
C PHE A 160 -10.99 11.40 -6.62
N LYS A 161 -10.62 12.68 -6.48
CA LYS A 161 -9.27 13.13 -6.81
C LYS A 161 -8.21 12.45 -5.92
N CYS A 162 -8.48 12.29 -4.63
CA CYS A 162 -7.59 11.59 -3.71
C CYS A 162 -7.50 10.09 -4.02
N VAL A 163 -8.62 9.44 -4.39
CA VAL A 163 -8.64 8.04 -4.83
C VAL A 163 -7.74 7.84 -6.05
N GLU A 164 -7.80 8.72 -7.06
CA GLU A 164 -6.91 8.63 -8.22
C GLU A 164 -5.43 8.80 -7.84
N MET A 165 -5.12 9.70 -6.91
CA MET A 165 -3.76 9.82 -6.36
C MET A 165 -3.32 8.53 -5.64
N ALA A 166 -4.20 7.97 -4.79
CA ALA A 166 -3.93 6.74 -4.06
C ALA A 166 -3.75 5.53 -4.98
N LYS A 167 -4.51 5.43 -6.08
CA LYS A 167 -4.32 4.40 -7.12
C LYS A 167 -2.92 4.46 -7.72
N VAL A 168 -2.46 5.66 -8.07
CA VAL A 168 -1.09 5.86 -8.60
C VAL A 168 -0.04 5.45 -7.56
N ILE A 169 -0.20 5.87 -6.30
CA ILE A 169 0.74 5.54 -5.23
C ILE A 169 0.78 4.01 -5.00
N LEU A 170 -0.38 3.37 -4.83
CA LEU A 170 -0.48 1.93 -4.58
C LEU A 170 0.09 1.11 -5.74
N ALA A 171 -0.22 1.48 -6.99
CA ALA A 171 0.34 0.82 -8.16
C ALA A 171 1.88 0.95 -8.20
N ARG A 172 2.43 2.11 -7.83
CA ARG A 172 3.88 2.31 -7.75
C ARG A 172 4.52 1.53 -6.61
N GLU A 173 3.89 1.45 -5.43
CA GLU A 173 4.34 0.60 -4.32
C GLU A 173 4.39 -0.87 -4.74
N ILE A 174 3.36 -1.36 -5.44
CA ILE A 174 3.33 -2.72 -5.98
C ILE A 174 4.52 -2.97 -6.92
N ILE A 175 4.73 -2.09 -7.91
CA ILE A 175 5.85 -2.23 -8.86
C ILE A 175 7.20 -2.20 -8.13
N GLN A 176 7.40 -1.23 -7.22
CA GLN A 176 8.65 -1.12 -6.46
C GLN A 176 8.93 -2.37 -5.65
N VAL A 177 7.92 -2.96 -5.01
CA VAL A 177 8.09 -4.17 -4.22
C VAL A 177 8.34 -5.39 -5.11
N GLN A 178 7.64 -5.52 -6.23
CA GLN A 178 7.87 -6.62 -7.18
C GLN A 178 9.31 -6.59 -7.73
N ASP A 179 9.75 -5.42 -8.22
CA ASP A 179 11.10 -5.21 -8.74
C ASP A 179 12.17 -5.43 -7.66
N MET A 180 11.91 -4.98 -6.43
CA MET A 180 12.79 -5.20 -5.28
C MET A 180 12.98 -6.70 -5.00
N LEU A 181 11.89 -7.48 -5.01
CA LEU A 181 11.94 -8.92 -4.76
C LEU A 181 12.63 -9.69 -5.91
N GLU A 182 12.49 -9.22 -7.15
CA GLU A 182 13.25 -9.77 -8.28
C GLU A 182 14.75 -9.48 -8.14
N ALA A 183 15.10 -8.23 -7.83
CA ALA A 183 16.48 -7.83 -7.55
C ALA A 183 17.09 -8.66 -6.41
N GLU A 184 16.33 -8.89 -5.34
CA GLU A 184 16.78 -9.74 -4.22
C GLU A 184 17.15 -11.15 -4.69
N ARG A 185 16.29 -11.81 -5.48
CA ARG A 185 16.58 -13.14 -6.03
C ARG A 185 17.83 -13.13 -6.92
N ALA A 186 17.96 -12.12 -7.80
CA ALA A 186 19.09 -12.00 -8.71
C ALA A 186 20.41 -11.81 -7.95
N VAL A 187 20.43 -10.92 -6.94
CA VAL A 187 21.62 -10.64 -6.12
C VAL A 187 22.00 -11.86 -5.27
N ILE A 188 21.04 -12.55 -4.66
CA ILE A 188 21.31 -13.79 -3.91
C ILE A 188 21.85 -14.88 -4.83
N SER A 189 21.31 -15.01 -6.05
CA SER A 189 21.83 -15.94 -7.06
C SER A 189 23.28 -15.61 -7.45
N ALA A 190 23.57 -14.33 -7.72
CA ALA A 190 24.94 -13.88 -8.01
C ALA A 190 25.89 -14.16 -6.85
N TYR A 191 25.45 -13.90 -5.62
CA TYR A 191 26.19 -14.25 -4.41
C TYR A 191 26.48 -15.76 -4.35
N ASN A 192 25.46 -16.61 -4.49
CA ASN A 192 25.60 -18.07 -4.41
C ASN A 192 26.53 -18.64 -5.49
N ASN A 193 26.53 -18.06 -6.69
CA ASN A 193 27.37 -18.50 -7.81
C ASN A 193 28.77 -17.86 -7.84
N ALA A 194 29.03 -16.85 -7.02
CA ALA A 194 30.34 -16.20 -6.97
C ALA A 194 31.43 -17.18 -6.47
N LYS A 195 32.53 -17.26 -7.24
CA LYS A 195 33.73 -18.04 -6.87
C LYS A 195 34.43 -17.45 -5.65
N ASP A 196 34.51 -16.12 -5.58
CA ASP A 196 35.00 -15.38 -4.42
C ASP A 196 33.84 -14.57 -3.84
N LYS A 197 33.36 -14.98 -2.65
CA LYS A 197 32.21 -14.34 -1.99
C LYS A 197 32.47 -12.89 -1.56
N ARG A 198 33.72 -12.44 -1.59
CA ARG A 198 34.09 -11.05 -1.29
C ARG A 198 33.79 -10.10 -2.45
N ILE A 199 33.65 -10.61 -3.68
CA ILE A 199 33.41 -9.81 -4.88
C ILE A 199 32.18 -10.35 -5.61
N ILE A 200 31.08 -9.61 -5.56
CA ILE A 200 29.82 -10.02 -6.19
C ILE A 200 29.62 -9.23 -7.49
N ILE A 201 29.61 -9.94 -8.61
CA ILE A 201 29.39 -9.36 -9.94
C ILE A 201 27.92 -9.53 -10.32
N LEU A 202 27.27 -8.43 -10.68
CA LEU A 202 25.86 -8.36 -11.04
C LEU A 202 25.70 -8.07 -12.52
N ASP A 203 24.70 -8.65 -13.15
CA ASP A 203 24.40 -8.48 -14.58
C ASP A 203 23.57 -7.21 -14.88
N LYS A 204 22.94 -6.62 -13.86
CA LYS A 204 22.21 -5.35 -13.95
C LYS A 204 22.48 -4.46 -12.74
N ASN A 205 22.04 -3.21 -12.85
CA ASN A 205 22.09 -2.22 -11.78
C ASN A 205 20.94 -2.43 -10.78
N TYR A 206 21.00 -3.52 -10.00
CA TYR A 206 20.04 -3.78 -8.94
C TYR A 206 20.29 -2.89 -7.71
N PRO A 207 19.27 -2.63 -6.87
CA PRO A 207 19.52 -2.16 -5.52
C PRO A 207 20.07 -3.34 -4.68
N PHE A 208 21.39 -3.53 -4.65
CA PHE A 208 22.01 -4.75 -4.09
C PHE A 208 22.57 -4.60 -2.67
N GLU A 209 22.86 -3.38 -2.21
CA GLU A 209 23.62 -3.15 -0.98
C GLU A 209 22.95 -3.74 0.25
N TYR A 210 21.68 -3.39 0.48
CA TYR A 210 20.90 -3.86 1.62
C TYR A 210 20.76 -5.39 1.66
N ILE A 211 20.90 -6.06 0.52
CA ILE A 211 20.86 -7.52 0.41
C ILE A 211 22.22 -8.09 0.80
N LEU A 212 23.31 -7.57 0.20
CA LEU A 212 24.67 -8.04 0.46
C LEU A 212 25.15 -7.77 1.88
N PHE A 213 24.62 -6.74 2.56
CA PHE A 213 24.88 -6.49 3.98
C PHE A 213 24.48 -7.66 4.90
N ASN A 214 23.52 -8.49 4.50
CA ASN A 214 23.09 -9.65 5.30
C ASN A 214 24.04 -10.84 5.18
N PHE A 215 25.08 -10.78 4.33
CA PHE A 215 26.05 -11.83 4.17
C PHE A 215 27.40 -11.45 4.84
N PRO A 216 28.09 -12.40 5.47
CA PRO A 216 29.34 -12.10 6.18
C PRO A 216 30.50 -11.69 5.26
N GLU A 217 30.58 -12.23 4.04
CA GLU A 217 31.75 -12.18 3.16
C GLU A 217 31.85 -10.99 2.19
N PRO A 218 30.75 -10.48 1.58
CA PRO A 218 30.86 -9.46 0.54
C PRO A 218 31.57 -8.18 1.00
N LEU A 219 32.62 -7.81 0.25
CA LEU A 219 33.36 -6.56 0.42
C LEU A 219 33.06 -5.58 -0.72
N PHE A 220 32.88 -6.10 -1.94
CA PHE A 220 32.66 -5.31 -3.15
C PHE A 220 31.49 -5.84 -3.98
N GLY A 221 30.65 -4.93 -4.46
CA GLY A 221 29.66 -5.16 -5.50
C GLY A 221 30.12 -4.52 -6.81
N VAL A 222 30.14 -5.31 -7.89
CA VAL A 222 30.50 -4.87 -9.25
C VAL A 222 29.26 -4.99 -10.13
N TYR A 223 28.87 -3.93 -10.82
CA TYR A 223 27.59 -3.84 -11.52
C TYR A 223 27.66 -2.90 -12.73
N PRO A 224 26.86 -3.09 -13.78
CA PRO A 224 26.79 -2.12 -14.88
C PRO A 224 26.14 -0.81 -14.40
N ARG A 225 26.67 0.34 -14.83
CA ARG A 225 26.03 1.64 -14.56
C ARG A 225 24.75 1.77 -15.40
N LYS A 226 23.80 2.60 -14.93
CA LYS A 226 22.54 2.85 -15.66
C LYS A 226 22.76 3.57 -17.00
N THR A 227 23.85 4.30 -17.14
CA THR A 227 24.17 5.09 -18.32
C THR A 227 25.56 4.75 -18.85
N GLY A 228 25.64 4.50 -20.16
CA GLY A 228 26.85 4.08 -20.87
C GLY A 228 27.25 2.62 -20.61
N ASP A 229 28.34 2.19 -21.24
CA ASP A 229 28.84 0.80 -21.17
C ASP A 229 29.85 0.57 -20.03
N ASN A 230 29.87 1.48 -19.04
CA ASN A 230 30.81 1.45 -17.94
C ASN A 230 30.28 0.67 -16.74
N TRP A 231 31.21 0.03 -16.02
CA TRP A 231 30.92 -0.67 -14.78
C TRP A 231 31.15 0.22 -13.55
N GLY A 232 30.41 -0.06 -12.50
CA GLY A 232 30.57 0.50 -11.17
C GLY A 232 31.14 -0.56 -10.22
N LEU A 233 31.91 -0.08 -9.24
CA LEU A 233 32.34 -0.85 -8.09
C LEU A 233 31.91 -0.08 -6.84
N LYS A 234 31.33 -0.78 -5.88
CA LYS A 234 30.90 -0.19 -4.60
C LYS A 234 31.36 -1.06 -3.45
N THR A 235 31.86 -0.45 -2.39
CA THR A 235 32.15 -1.11 -1.12
C THR A 235 30.85 -1.42 -0.40
N ILE A 236 30.72 -2.65 0.10
CA ILE A 236 29.53 -3.08 0.86
C ILE A 236 29.72 -2.73 2.32
N LYS A 237 30.78 -3.23 2.96
CA LYS A 237 31.10 -2.90 4.35
C LYS A 237 32.16 -1.80 4.37
N ALA A 238 31.99 -0.84 5.27
CA ALA A 238 33.09 -0.04 5.74
C ALA A 238 33.74 -0.82 6.90
N ASP A 239 35.05 -0.95 6.87
CA ASP A 239 35.84 -1.50 7.97
C ASP A 239 35.58 -0.72 9.27
#